data_AF-A0A1L1STD0-F1
#
_entry.id   AF-A0A1L1STD0-F1
#
_cell.length_a   1.000
_cell.length_b   1.000
_cell.length_c   1.000
_cell.angle_alpha   90.00
_cell.angle_beta   90.00
_cell.angle_gamma   90.00
#
_symmetry.space_group_name_H-M   'P 1'
#
loop_
_entity.id
_entity.type
_entity.pdbx_description
1 polymer ?
#
loop_
_entity_poly.entity_id
_entity_poly.type
_entity_poly.pdbx_seq_one_letter_code
_entity_poly.pdbx_strand_id
1 'polypeptide(L)'
;MQVDSYVFAGEYEDTLGTCVIFEEGVERVDPEGTDKTVLKYKCHTMKKLSMTRTLLTEKKEGEENIDGVEWLQMKDNDFSYRPNMICSFLHEHEDEAAGPA
;
A
#
# COMPACT_ATOMS: atom_id res chain seq x y z
N MET A 1 -8.93 0.74 1.05
CA MET A 1 -8.48 0.24 -0.28
C MET A 1 -9.66 -0.42 -0.99
N GLN A 2 -9.75 -0.31 -2.32
CA GLN A 2 -10.74 -1.05 -3.11
C GLN A 2 -10.02 -1.95 -4.11
N VAL A 3 -10.45 -3.21 -4.18
CA VAL A 3 -10.00 -4.19 -5.18
C VAL A 3 -11.25 -4.77 -5.80
N ASP A 4 -11.40 -4.58 -7.11
CA ASP A 4 -12.64 -4.89 -7.83
C ASP A 4 -13.88 -4.29 -7.14
N SER A 5 -14.84 -5.13 -6.78
CA SER A 5 -16.09 -4.75 -6.09
C SER A 5 -16.00 -4.83 -4.56
N TYR A 6 -14.80 -4.99 -3.99
CA TYR A 6 -14.61 -5.15 -2.55
C TYR A 6 -13.85 -3.98 -1.93
N VAL A 7 -14.35 -3.52 -0.79
CA VAL A 7 -13.76 -2.44 0.01
C VAL A 7 -13.12 -3.02 1.26
N PHE A 8 -11.93 -2.50 1.61
CA PHE A 8 -11.15 -2.92 2.76
C PHE A 8 -10.75 -1.70 3.60
N ALA A 9 -11.00 -1.78 4.91
CA ALA A 9 -10.41 -0.91 5.92
C ALA A 9 -9.06 -1.48 6.33
N GLY A 10 -8.07 -0.62 6.56
CA GLY A 10 -6.71 -1.07 6.88
C GLY A 10 -6.10 -0.30 8.03
N GLU A 11 -5.38 -1.02 8.88
CA GLU A 11 -4.67 -0.49 10.04
C GLU A 11 -3.21 -0.96 10.00
N TYR A 12 -2.28 -0.05 10.27
CA TYR A 12 -0.87 -0.41 10.39
C TYR A 12 -0.57 -0.88 11.81
N GLU A 13 0.09 -2.02 11.91
CA GLU A 13 0.59 -2.60 13.14
C GLU A 13 2.13 -2.60 13.11
N ASP A 14 2.76 -2.25 14.23
CA ASP A 14 4.19 -2.44 14.40
C ASP A 14 4.52 -3.91 14.67
N THR A 15 5.45 -4.46 13.90
CA THR A 15 5.94 -5.83 14.07
C THR A 15 7.29 -5.84 14.77
N LEU A 16 7.53 -6.84 15.61
CA LEU A 16 8.86 -7.08 16.19
C LEU A 16 9.78 -7.68 15.11
N GLY A 17 10.91 -7.02 14.84
CA GLY A 17 11.87 -7.40 13.81
C GLY A 17 11.79 -6.53 12.55
N THR A 18 12.49 -6.94 11.50
CA THR A 18 12.54 -6.22 10.22
C THR A 18 12.02 -7.12 9.12
N CYS A 19 10.96 -6.70 8.43
CA CYS A 19 10.51 -7.33 7.20
C CYS A 19 11.31 -6.76 6.03
N VAL A 20 11.85 -7.62 5.16
CA VAL A 20 12.61 -7.23 3.96
C VAL A 20 11.91 -7.79 2.74
N ILE A 21 11.62 -6.94 1.76
CA ILE A 21 10.89 -7.30 0.54
C ILE A 21 11.87 -7.32 -0.64
N PHE A 22 11.79 -8.39 -1.43
CA PHE A 22 12.51 -8.55 -2.69
C PHE A 22 11.51 -8.67 -3.84
N GLU A 23 11.86 -8.11 -4.99
CA GLU A 23 11.17 -8.32 -6.26
C GLU A 23 11.90 -9.40 -7.05
N GLU A 24 11.16 -10.40 -7.50
CA GLU A 24 11.67 -11.44 -8.38
C GLU A 24 11.74 -10.91 -9.82
N GLY A 25 12.91 -11.05 -10.44
CA GLY A 25 13.17 -10.70 -11.82
C GLY A 25 13.88 -11.82 -12.55
N VAL A 26 14.02 -11.65 -13.87
CA VAL A 26 14.74 -12.59 -14.74
C VAL A 26 15.84 -11.81 -15.46
N GLU A 27 17.07 -12.26 -15.31
CA GLU A 27 18.19 -11.79 -16.12
C GLU A 27 18.53 -12.84 -17.18
N ARG A 28 18.63 -12.39 -18.44
CA ARG A 28 19.15 -13.20 -19.53
C ARG A 28 20.66 -13.11 -19.51
N VAL A 29 21.29 -14.21 -19.12
CA VAL A 29 22.75 -14.26 -18.96
C VAL A 29 23.44 -14.48 -20.31
N ASP A 30 22.83 -15.27 -21.22
CA ASP A 30 23.46 -15.72 -22.48
C ASP A 30 22.47 -15.78 -23.67
N PRO A 31 22.95 -15.66 -24.93
CA PRO A 31 22.13 -15.92 -26.14
C PRO A 31 21.63 -17.37 -26.25
N GLU A 32 22.18 -18.32 -25.49
CA GLU A 32 21.78 -19.73 -25.39
C GLU A 32 20.57 -20.00 -24.47
N GLY A 33 19.98 -18.97 -23.83
CA GLY A 33 18.59 -19.03 -23.35
C GLY A 33 18.34 -19.63 -21.97
N THR A 34 19.33 -19.69 -21.07
CA THR A 34 19.06 -20.05 -19.67
C THR A 34 18.70 -18.79 -18.89
N ASP A 35 17.40 -18.58 -18.67
CA ASP A 35 16.88 -17.51 -17.84
C ASP A 35 17.30 -17.73 -16.37
N LYS A 36 17.97 -16.74 -15.77
CA LYS A 36 18.36 -16.78 -14.35
C LYS A 36 17.39 -15.94 -13.53
N THR A 37 16.75 -16.55 -12.54
CA THR A 37 15.99 -15.83 -11.52
C THR A 37 16.94 -15.00 -10.66
N VAL A 38 16.63 -13.71 -10.51
CA VAL A 38 17.34 -12.78 -9.64
C VAL A 38 16.37 -12.12 -8.67
N LEU A 39 16.82 -11.84 -7.45
CA LEU A 39 16.03 -11.13 -6.44
C LEU A 39 16.61 -9.74 -6.24
N LYS A 40 15.81 -8.71 -6.51
CA LYS A 40 16.19 -7.31 -6.31
C LYS A 40 15.58 -6.81 -5.01
N TYR A 41 16.41 -6.27 -4.11
CA TYR A 41 15.93 -5.62 -2.90
C TYR A 41 14.99 -4.46 -3.25
N LYS A 42 13.79 -4.42 -2.65
CA LYS A 42 12.81 -3.33 -2.79
C LYS A 42 12.86 -2.40 -1.59
N CYS A 43 12.63 -2.93 -0.40
CA CYS A 43 12.54 -2.14 0.82
C CYS A 43 12.60 -3.02 2.07
N HIS A 44 12.73 -2.36 3.22
CA HIS A 44 12.49 -2.95 4.52
C HIS A 44 11.40 -2.16 5.25
N THR A 45 10.66 -2.83 6.13
CA THR A 45 9.61 -2.20 6.93
C THR A 45 9.44 -2.93 8.25
N MET A 46 8.98 -2.20 9.26
CA MET A 46 8.50 -2.75 10.52
C MET A 46 6.98 -2.62 10.66
N LYS A 47 6.31 -2.05 9.65
CA LYS A 47 4.87 -1.83 9.60
C LYS A 47 4.20 -2.93 8.78
N LYS A 48 3.21 -3.58 9.35
CA LYS A 48 2.30 -4.50 8.66
C LYS A 48 0.95 -3.82 8.50
N LEU A 49 0.47 -3.69 7.27
CA LEU A 49 -0.88 -3.22 6.99
C LEU A 49 -1.86 -4.39 7.10
N SER A 50 -2.57 -4.47 8.22
CA SER A 50 -3.68 -5.39 8.40
C SER A 50 -4.90 -4.85 7.65
N MET A 51 -5.61 -5.70 6.90
CA MET A 51 -6.79 -5.28 6.14
C MET A 51 -7.99 -6.17 6.43
N THR A 52 -9.14 -5.53 6.65
CA THR A 52 -10.43 -6.17 6.87
C THR A 52 -11.42 -5.71 5.81
N ARG A 53 -12.12 -6.66 5.18
CA ARG A 53 -13.17 -6.34 4.22
C ARG A 53 -14.35 -5.67 4.92
N THR A 54 -14.79 -4.53 4.40
CA THR A 54 -15.87 -3.71 4.98
C THR A 54 -17.02 -3.57 4.00
N LEU A 55 -18.25 -3.61 4.52
CA LEU A 55 -19.47 -3.29 3.76
C LEU A 55 -19.75 -1.79 3.90
N LEU A 56 -20.05 -1.14 2.79
CA LEU A 56 -20.43 0.27 2.80
C LEU A 56 -21.95 0.40 2.75
N THR A 57 -22.47 1.30 3.57
CA THR A 57 -23.88 1.70 3.56
C THR A 57 -23.94 3.21 3.44
N GLU A 58 -24.89 3.71 2.64
CA GLU A 58 -25.14 5.14 2.54
C GLU A 58 -25.61 5.70 3.89
N LYS A 59 -25.02 6.82 4.32
CA LYS A 59 -25.49 7.56 5.49
C LYS A 59 -26.76 8.31 5.15
N LYS A 60 -27.85 8.09 5.88
CA LYS A 60 -29.07 8.88 5.69
C LYS A 60 -29.02 10.18 6.49
N GLU A 61 -29.66 11.22 5.96
CA GLU A 61 -29.82 12.49 6.66
C GLU A 61 -30.60 12.28 7.96
N GLY A 62 -30.04 12.71 9.09
CA GLY A 62 -30.64 12.54 10.41
C GLY A 62 -30.30 11.25 11.15
N GLU A 63 -29.49 10.35 10.58
CA GLU A 63 -29.00 9.17 11.32
C GLU A 63 -27.99 9.54 12.40
N GLU A 64 -28.29 9.11 13.62
CA GLU A 64 -27.38 9.18 14.75
C GLU A 64 -26.20 8.22 14.55
N ASN A 65 -25.06 8.56 15.15
CA ASN A 65 -23.87 7.75 15.01
C ASN A 65 -24.06 6.46 15.84
N ILE A 66 -24.32 5.35 15.16
CA ILE A 66 -24.43 4.03 15.79
C ILE A 66 -23.03 3.56 16.16
N ASP A 67 -22.87 3.05 17.39
CA ASP A 67 -21.60 2.50 17.87
C ASP A 67 -21.09 1.39 16.92
N GLY A 68 -19.84 1.50 16.49
CA GLY A 68 -19.21 0.58 15.55
C GLY A 68 -19.37 0.92 14.05
N VAL A 69 -20.00 2.03 13.68
CA VAL A 69 -20.07 2.49 12.27
C VAL A 69 -19.09 3.65 12.05
N GLU A 70 -18.05 3.42 11.24
CA GLU A 70 -17.13 4.48 10.82
C GLU A 70 -17.69 5.23 9.60
N TRP A 71 -17.88 6.55 9.74
CA TRP A 71 -18.35 7.40 8.64
C TRP A 71 -17.18 7.98 7.86
N LEU A 72 -17.05 7.55 6.61
CA LEU A 72 -16.08 8.11 5.66
C LEU A 72 -16.69 9.32 4.96
N GLN A 73 -16.21 10.52 5.28
CA GLN A 73 -16.62 11.74 4.59
C GLN A 73 -15.79 11.90 3.31
N MET A 74 -16.41 11.68 2.16
CA MET A 74 -15.80 11.97 0.86
C MET A 74 -15.87 13.48 0.62
N LYS A 75 -14.72 14.14 0.44
CA LYS A 75 -14.67 15.50 -0.10
C LYS A 75 -14.71 15.41 -1.61
N ASP A 76 -15.77 15.93 -2.22
CA ASP A 76 -16.02 15.86 -3.67
C ASP A 76 -14.95 16.52 -4.56
N ASN A 77 -14.01 17.26 -3.98
CA ASN A 77 -13.08 18.12 -4.72
C ASN A 77 -11.62 17.63 -4.76
N ASP A 78 -11.28 16.49 -4.14
CA ASP A 78 -9.88 16.03 -4.04
C ASP A 78 -9.56 14.78 -4.90
N PHE A 79 -10.59 14.14 -5.48
CA PHE A 79 -10.44 12.86 -6.20
C PHE A 79 -10.61 12.96 -7.72
N SER A 80 -11.01 14.12 -8.25
CA SER A 80 -11.46 14.26 -9.64
C SER A 80 -10.35 14.25 -10.71
N TYR A 81 -9.07 14.11 -10.34
CA TYR A 81 -7.95 14.14 -11.30
C TYR A 81 -6.98 12.96 -11.22
N ARG A 82 -7.22 11.96 -10.37
CA ARG A 82 -6.37 10.76 -10.28
C ARG A 82 -7.21 9.54 -10.62
N PRO A 83 -6.99 8.90 -11.79
CA PRO A 83 -7.65 7.63 -12.07
C PRO A 83 -7.07 6.60 -11.10
N ASN A 84 -7.87 6.24 -10.08
CA ASN A 84 -7.64 5.14 -9.14
C ASN A 84 -6.34 5.20 -8.34
N MET A 85 -6.33 5.86 -7.17
CA MET A 85 -5.65 5.33 -5.97
C MET A 85 -5.92 6.20 -4.74
N ILE A 86 -6.58 5.62 -3.73
CA ILE A 86 -6.37 6.00 -2.32
C ILE A 86 -5.19 5.17 -1.84
N CYS A 87 -3.98 5.50 -2.33
CA CYS A 87 -2.69 5.17 -1.70
C CYS A 87 -1.57 5.83 -2.52
N SER A 88 -1.05 6.95 -2.04
CA SER A 88 0.21 7.51 -2.53
C SER A 88 1.32 7.10 -1.58
N PHE A 89 2.25 6.24 -2.02
CA PHE A 89 3.51 6.05 -1.31
C PHE A 89 4.30 7.37 -1.41
N LEU A 90 4.56 8.01 -0.27
CA LEU A 90 5.62 9.02 -0.22
C LEU A 90 6.94 8.27 -0.31
N HIS A 91 7.66 8.46 -1.41
CA HIS A 91 9.05 8.02 -1.50
C HIS A 91 9.86 9.02 -0.67
N GLU A 92 10.16 8.66 0.58
CA GLU A 92 11.22 9.36 1.30
C GLU A 92 12.52 9.00 0.59
N HIS A 93 13.09 9.99 -0.10
CA HIS A 93 14.44 9.94 -0.61
C HIS A 93 15.36 9.82 0.62
N GLU A 94 15.80 8.61 0.94
CA GLU A 94 16.92 8.44 1.86
C GLU A 94 18.13 9.06 1.16
N ASP A 95 18.44 10.30 1.56
CA ASP A 95 19.62 11.02 1.10
C ASP A 95 20.84 10.12 1.21
N GLU A 96 21.54 10.00 0.08
CA GLU A 96 22.86 9.43 -0.07
C GLU A 96 23.83 10.11 0.92
N ALA A 97 23.93 9.57 2.14
CA ALA A 97 25.01 9.88 3.06
C ALA A 97 26.29 9.19 2.59
N ALA A 98 26.77 9.54 1.40
CA ALA A 98 28.15 9.31 0.99
C ALA A 98 29.03 10.40 1.65
N GLY A 99 29.42 10.17 2.90
CA GLY A 99 30.56 10.88 3.49
C GLY A 99 31.85 10.27 2.95
N PRO A 100 32.79 11.04 2.36
CA PRO A 100 34.07 10.50 1.92
C PRO A 100 34.98 10.20 3.12
N ALA A 101 35.70 9.09 2.99
CA ALA A 101 36.84 8.69 3.83
C ALA A 101 38.14 9.38 3.39
#